data_AF-A0A853GLB7-F1
#
_entry.id   AF-A0A853GLB7-F1
#
_cell.length_a   1.000
_cell.length_b   1.000
_cell.length_c   1.000
_cell.angle_alpha   90.00
_cell.angle_beta   90.00
_cell.angle_gamma   90.00
#
_symmetry.space_group_name_H-M   'P 1'
#
loop_
_entity.id
_entity.type
_entity.pdbx_description
1 polymer ?
#
loop_
_entity_poly.entity_id
_entity_poly.type
_entity_poly.pdbx_seq_one_letter_code
_entity_poly.pdbx_strand_id
1 'polypeptide(L)' 'MTDGKAAAHGSEAAMEDEKSTSLNFKVSPKFKKQFKGFAVAQGVSMTALLKEGFILSSKKQKNDRTID' A
#
# COMPACT_ATOMS: atom_id res chain seq x y z
N MET A 1 -2.61 -13.35 -31.60
CA MET A 1 -3.48 -12.32 -31.00
C MET A 1 -4.49 -13.01 -30.11
N THR A 2 -4.46 -12.78 -28.79
CA THR A 2 -5.62 -12.87 -27.89
C THR A 2 -5.31 -12.07 -26.61
N ASP A 3 -5.64 -10.79 -26.70
CA ASP A 3 -6.32 -9.93 -25.73
C ASP A 3 -6.11 -10.16 -24.23
N GLY A 4 -5.60 -9.10 -23.60
CA GLY A 4 -5.57 -8.94 -22.16
C GLY A 4 -6.97 -8.93 -21.55
N LYS A 5 -7.16 -9.75 -20.52
CA LYS A 5 -8.32 -9.70 -19.63
C LYS A 5 -7.86 -9.20 -18.27
N ALA A 6 -8.07 -7.91 -18.04
CA ALA A 6 -8.11 -7.37 -16.69
C ALA A 6 -9.47 -7.65 -16.05
N ALA A 7 -9.43 -7.81 -14.72
CA ALA A 7 -10.45 -7.52 -13.71
C ALA A 7 -10.90 -8.70 -12.84
N ALA A 8 -11.21 -8.32 -11.58
CA ALA A 8 -11.73 -9.08 -10.44
C ALA A 8 -10.66 -9.67 -9.51
N HIS A 9 -10.65 -9.46 -8.20
CA HIS A 9 -11.62 -8.83 -7.30
C HIS A 9 -10.85 -8.45 -6.02
N GLY A 10 -10.75 -7.15 -5.71
CA GLY A 10 -10.26 -6.72 -4.40
C GLY A 10 -11.34 -7.05 -3.38
N SER A 11 -11.09 -8.05 -2.53
CA SER A 11 -11.98 -8.36 -1.43
C SER A 11 -11.92 -7.19 -0.44
N GLU A 12 -12.99 -6.41 -0.45
CA GLU A 12 -13.27 -5.33 0.46
C GLU A 12 -13.46 -5.93 1.87
N ALA A 13 -12.35 -6.03 2.61
CA ALA A 13 -12.41 -6.26 4.04
C ALA A 13 -12.88 -4.94 4.68
N ALA A 14 -14.19 -4.91 4.91
CA ALA A 14 -14.91 -3.92 5.67
C ALA A 14 -14.22 -3.64 7.02
N MET A 15 -13.86 -2.39 7.24
CA MET A 15 -13.88 -1.75 8.56
C MET A 15 -14.39 -0.34 8.34
N GLU A 16 -15.56 -0.09 8.92
CA GLU A 16 -16.36 1.12 8.81
C GLU A 16 -15.68 2.33 9.45
N ASP A 17 -16.03 3.49 8.90
CA ASP A 17 -16.13 4.79 9.57
C ASP A 17 -14.87 5.42 10.22
N GLU A 18 -13.93 5.82 9.38
CA GLU A 18 -13.30 7.13 9.56
C GLU A 18 -13.27 7.79 8.20
N LYS A 19 -13.99 8.92 8.07
CA LYS A 19 -14.07 9.81 6.91
C LYS A 19 -12.79 9.73 6.07
N SER A 20 -12.79 8.91 5.03
CA SER A 20 -11.59 8.60 4.27
C SER A 20 -11.04 9.88 3.65
N THR A 21 -9.93 10.37 4.20
CA THR A 21 -9.26 11.58 3.73
C THR A 21 -8.26 11.25 2.64
N SER A 22 -8.13 12.16 1.68
CA SER A 22 -7.27 11.95 0.51
C SER A 22 -5.84 12.36 0.82
N LEU A 23 -4.89 11.46 0.62
CA LEU A 23 -3.47 11.68 0.85
C LEU A 23 -2.81 12.07 -0.49
N ASN A 24 -2.51 13.37 -0.66
CA ASN A 24 -1.95 13.91 -1.90
C ASN A 24 -0.43 13.67 -1.98
N PHE A 25 -0.03 12.56 -2.60
CA PHE A 25 1.38 12.28 -2.85
C PHE A 25 1.81 12.65 -4.27
N LYS A 26 2.94 13.35 -4.36
CA LYS A 26 3.71 13.44 -5.61
C LYS A 26 4.72 12.30 -5.63
N VAL A 27 4.58 11.40 -6.59
CA VAL A 27 5.51 10.29 -6.81
C VAL A 27 5.95 10.26 -8.26
N SER A 28 7.17 9.81 -8.50
CA SER A 28 7.67 9.62 -9.86
C SER A 28 6.88 8.52 -10.59
N PRO A 29 6.72 8.60 -11.93
CA PRO A 29 5.99 7.59 -12.70
C PRO A 29 6.55 6.17 -12.55
N LYS A 30 7.89 6.05 -12.47
CA LYS A 30 8.59 4.78 -12.26
C LYS A 30 8.21 4.14 -10.92
N PHE A 31 8.21 4.93 -9.84
CA PHE A 31 7.79 4.47 -8.52
C PHE A 31 6.33 4.06 -8.51
N LYS A 32 5.44 4.86 -9.11
CA LYS A 32 4.00 4.53 -9.21
C LYS A 32 3.77 3.17 -9.87
N LYS A 33 4.54 2.83 -10.92
CA LYS A 33 4.46 1.53 -11.61
C LYS A 33 4.95 0.39 -10.72
N GLN A 34 6.10 0.55 -10.07
CA GLN A 34 6.66 -0.47 -9.18
C GLN A 34 5.76 -0.71 -7.96
N PHE A 35 5.27 0.36 -7.33
CA PHE A 35 4.41 0.29 -6.16
C PHE A 35 3.08 -0.41 -6.47
N LYS A 36 2.44 -0.06 -7.60
CA LYS A 36 1.24 -0.76 -8.08
C LYS A 36 1.54 -2.23 -8.40
N GLY A 37 2.64 -2.50 -9.09
CA GLY A 37 3.02 -3.87 -9.44
C GLY A 37 3.23 -4.75 -8.20
N PHE A 38 3.84 -4.20 -7.16
CA PHE A 38 4.04 -4.90 -5.89
C PHE A 38 2.71 -5.18 -5.18
N ALA A 39 1.82 -4.18 -5.07
CA ALA A 39 0.50 -4.37 -4.47
C ALA A 39 -0.30 -5.47 -5.18
N VAL A 40 -0.29 -5.48 -6.52
CA VAL A 40 -0.93 -6.52 -7.32
C VAL A 40 -0.30 -7.89 -7.09
N ALA A 41 1.04 -7.99 -7.08
CA ALA A 41 1.74 -9.25 -6.86
C ALA A 41 1.46 -9.85 -5.46
N GLN A 42 1.24 -9.00 -4.46
CA GLN A 42 0.88 -9.41 -3.09
C GLN A 42 -0.63 -9.60 -2.89
N GLY A 43 -1.47 -9.27 -3.88
CA GLY A 43 -2.93 -9.33 -3.75
C GLY A 43 -3.52 -8.31 -2.78
N VAL A 44 -2.79 -7.24 -2.45
CA VAL A 44 -3.22 -6.19 -1.51
C VAL A 44 -3.58 -4.89 -2.23
N SER A 45 -4.39 -4.04 -1.58
CA SER A 45 -4.65 -2.70 -2.11
C SER A 45 -3.45 -1.77 -1.90
N MET A 46 -3.33 -0.73 -2.73
CA MET A 46 -2.31 0.31 -2.54
C MET A 46 -2.39 0.93 -1.14
N THR A 47 -3.59 1.09 -0.60
CA THR A 47 -3.82 1.65 0.73
C THR A 47 -3.38 0.69 1.83
N ALA A 48 -3.62 -0.62 1.68
CA ALA A 48 -3.12 -1.63 2.61
C ALA A 48 -1.59 -1.64 2.65
N LEU A 49 -0.94 -1.59 1.48
CA LEU A 49 0.52 -1.50 1.37
C LEU A 49 1.07 -0.21 2.03
N LEU A 50 0.37 0.92 1.91
CA LEU A 50 0.73 2.15 2.62
C LEU A 50 0.62 2.00 4.15
N LYS A 51 -0.46 1.37 4.65
CA LYS A 51 -0.65 1.11 6.08
C LYS A 51 0.45 0.19 6.63
N GLU A 52 0.77 -0.89 5.92
CA GLU A 52 1.86 -1.81 6.28
C GLU A 52 3.21 -1.10 6.32
N GLY A 53 3.55 -0.35 5.26
CA GLY A 53 4.78 0.43 5.19
C GLY A 53 4.91 1.44 6.32
N PHE A 54 3.80 2.10 6.71
CA PHE A 54 3.76 3.01 7.84
C PHE A 54 4.06 2.29 9.17
N ILE A 55 3.37 1.19 9.47
CA ILE A 55 3.60 0.40 10.69
C ILE A 55 5.06 -0.09 10.77
N LEU A 56 5.60 -0.55 9.63
CA LEU A 56 6.96 -1.07 9.53
C LEU A 56 8.01 0.03 9.75
N SER A 57 7.74 1.24 9.22
CA SER A 57 8.58 2.42 9.46
C SER A 57 8.47 2.94 10.89
N SER A 58 7.28 2.92 11.51
CA SER A 58 7.08 3.35 12.90
C SER A 58 7.72 2.40 13.90
N LYS A 59 7.77 1.09 13.61
CA LYS A 59 8.46 0.10 14.43
C LYS A 59 9.98 0.27 14.39
N LYS A 60 10.55 0.66 13.24
CA LYS A 60 12.00 0.95 13.13
C LYS A 60 12.46 2.10 14.03
N GLN A 61 11.61 3.08 14.35
CA GLN A 61 11.97 4.14 15.31
C GLN A 61 11.96 3.70 16.78
N LYS A 62 11.26 2.62 17.14
CA LYS A 62 11.21 2.14 18.53
C LYS A 62 12.38 1.22 18.88
N ASN A 63 13.06 0.65 17.88
CA ASN A 63 14.21 -0.22 18.07
C ASN A 63 15.56 0.52 18.09
N ASP A 64 15.56 1.86 17.97
CA ASP A 64 16.75 2.73 17.98
C ASP A 64 16.73 3.70 19.19
N ARG A 65 16.24 3.25 20.35
CA ARG A 65 16.34 3.98 21.63
C ARG A 65 16.69 3.08 22.82
N THR A 66 17.42 2.01 22.56
CA THR A 66 17.99 1.20 23.64
C THR A 66 19.38 0.76 23.24
N ILE A 67 20.34 1.67 23.37
CA ILE A 67 21.70 1.32 23.77
C ILE A 67 22.09 2.30 24.88
N ASP A 68 22.56 1.68 25.96
CA ASP A 68 22.85 2.12 27.33
C ASP A 68 23.77 3.36 27.44
#